data_AF-A0A554XAC3-F1
#
_entry.id   AF-A0A554XAC3-F1
#
_cell.length_a   1.000
_cell.length_b   1.000
_cell.length_c   1.000
_cell.angle_alpha   90.00
_cell.angle_beta   90.00
_cell.angle_gamma   90.00
#
_symmetry.space_group_name_H-M   'P 1'
#
loop_
_entity.id
_entity.type
_entity.pdbx_description
1 polymer ?
#
loop_
_entity_poly.entity_id
_entity_poly.type
_entity_poly.pdbx_seq_one_letter_code
_entity_poly.pdbx_strand_id
1 'polypeptide(L)'
;MTKKRHDEKDGPTWFDVKSRLADMDRAALIKLVQDLYLANKDNQAFLHARFRMGADVLEPYKATIDRWLWPDVVKHQDTSIAKAKKAIADYKKAIGQPEGMAELMVFFLRAGGRLWQRGRAAG
;
A
#
# COMPACT_ATOMS: atom_id res chain seq x y z
N MET A 1 -38.97 -23.07 41.61
CA MET A 1 -37.50 -23.28 41.62
C MET A 1 -36.90 -22.46 40.50
N THR A 2 -35.99 -21.56 40.86
CA THR A 2 -35.54 -20.39 40.10
C THR A 2 -34.60 -20.74 38.95
N LYS A 3 -34.85 -20.13 37.79
CA LYS A 3 -34.01 -20.15 36.59
C LYS A 3 -32.67 -19.47 36.88
N LYS A 4 -31.56 -20.22 36.88
CA LYS A 4 -30.21 -19.67 36.92
C LYS A 4 -29.96 -18.90 35.62
N ARG A 5 -29.68 -17.60 35.73
CA ARG A 5 -29.04 -16.82 34.65
C ARG A 5 -27.54 -17.05 34.77
N HIS A 6 -26.90 -17.50 33.69
CA HIS A 6 -25.45 -17.44 33.55
C HIS A 6 -25.15 -16.04 33.03
N ASP A 7 -24.85 -15.10 33.93
CA ASP A 7 -24.23 -13.83 33.56
C ASP A 7 -22.73 -14.07 33.52
N GLU A 8 -22.26 -14.61 32.41
CA GLU A 8 -20.83 -14.79 32.14
C GLU A 8 -20.32 -13.48 31.54
N LYS A 9 -19.38 -12.85 32.25
CA LYS A 9 -18.86 -11.51 31.97
C LYS A 9 -18.05 -11.52 30.67
N ASP A 10 -18.68 -11.20 29.56
CA ASP A 10 -17.97 -10.94 28.32
C ASP A 10 -17.06 -9.71 28.50
N GLY A 11 -15.79 -9.86 28.13
CA GLY A 11 -14.80 -8.79 28.17
C GLY A 11 -15.16 -7.64 27.24
N PRO A 12 -14.46 -6.50 27.34
CA PRO A 12 -14.73 -5.34 26.49
C PRO A 12 -14.68 -5.72 25.02
N THR A 13 -15.76 -5.40 24.30
CA THR A 13 -15.94 -5.73 22.89
C THR A 13 -15.45 -4.59 22.00
N TRP A 14 -15.31 -4.85 20.69
CA TRP A 14 -15.04 -3.79 19.72
C TRP A 14 -16.14 -2.70 19.72
N PHE A 15 -17.39 -3.06 20.04
CA PHE A 15 -18.48 -2.08 20.11
C PHE A 15 -18.28 -1.09 21.26
N ASP A 16 -17.81 -1.56 22.41
CA ASP A 16 -17.48 -0.70 23.56
C ASP A 16 -16.33 0.25 23.23
N VAL A 17 -15.29 -0.26 22.56
CA VAL A 17 -14.16 0.55 22.09
C VAL A 17 -14.60 1.59 21.06
N LYS A 18 -15.42 1.20 20.08
CA LYS A 18 -15.94 2.10 19.05
C LYS A 18 -16.77 3.22 19.64
N SER A 19 -17.60 2.92 20.64
CA SER A 19 -18.40 3.93 21.34
C SER A 19 -17.49 4.97 22.01
N ARG A 20 -16.44 4.53 22.69
CA ARG A 20 -15.45 5.44 23.31
C ARG A 20 -14.70 6.29 22.28
N LEU A 21 -14.34 5.71 21.13
CA LEU A 21 -13.66 6.44 20.06
C LEU A 21 -14.54 7.52 19.43
N ALA A 22 -15.86 7.31 19.37
CA ALA A 22 -16.81 8.26 18.79
C ALA A 22 -16.95 9.54 19.63
N ASP A 23 -16.76 9.43 20.95
CA ASP A 23 -16.83 10.56 21.89
C ASP A 23 -15.53 11.38 21.93
N MET A 24 -14.44 10.89 21.34
CA MET A 24 -13.13 11.56 21.38
C MET A 24 -13.03 12.70 20.37
N ASP A 25 -12.44 13.80 20.80
CA ASP A 25 -12.07 14.87 19.88
C ASP A 25 -10.88 14.49 18.96
N ARG A 26 -10.64 15.31 17.93
CA ARG A 26 -9.57 15.06 16.96
C ARG A 26 -8.19 15.00 17.59
N ALA A 27 -7.91 15.83 18.60
CA ALA A 27 -6.59 15.88 19.24
C ALA A 27 -6.35 14.61 20.07
N ALA A 28 -7.37 14.16 20.80
CA ALA A 28 -7.36 12.93 21.57
C ALA A 28 -7.19 11.71 20.66
N LEU A 29 -7.86 11.66 19.50
CA LEU A 29 -7.68 10.57 18.53
C LEU A 29 -6.25 10.52 17.96
N ILE A 30 -5.67 11.68 17.61
CA ILE A 30 -4.28 11.74 17.14
C ILE A 30 -3.32 11.26 18.22
N LYS A 31 -3.54 11.66 19.47
CA LYS A 31 -2.72 11.22 20.60
C LYS A 31 -2.82 9.71 20.82
N LEU A 32 -4.02 9.13 20.75
CA LEU A 32 -4.21 7.69 20.84
C LEU A 32 -3.48 6.94 19.72
N VAL A 33 -3.54 7.44 18.49
CA VAL A 33 -2.80 6.85 17.36
C VAL A 33 -1.28 6.96 17.59
N GLN A 34 -0.80 8.07 18.14
CA GLN A 34 0.61 8.25 18.51
C GLN A 34 1.03 7.26 19.61
N ASP A 35 0.21 7.09 20.65
CA ASP A 35 0.48 6.14 21.73
C ASP A 35 0.53 4.70 21.20
N LEU A 36 -0.39 4.34 20.29
CA LEU A 36 -0.37 3.05 19.59
C LEU A 36 0.87 2.87 18.70
N TYR A 37 1.33 3.93 18.03
CA TYR A 37 2.56 3.94 17.23
C TYR A 37 3.80 3.72 18.12
N LEU A 38 3.87 4.36 19.28
CA LEU A 38 4.99 4.22 20.22
C LEU A 38 4.98 2.87 20.94
N ALA A 39 3.80 2.27 21.16
CA ALA A 39 3.65 1.04 21.93
C ALA A 39 4.23 -0.21 21.23
N ASN A 40 4.22 -0.29 19.90
CA ASN A 40 4.67 -1.47 19.17
C ASN A 40 5.27 -1.15 17.79
N LYS A 41 6.42 -1.77 17.48
CA LYS A 41 7.07 -1.71 16.15
C LYS A 41 6.18 -2.22 15.01
N ASP A 42 5.32 -3.21 15.25
CA ASP A 42 4.38 -3.71 14.24
C ASP A 42 3.35 -2.64 13.88
N ASN A 43 2.90 -1.84 14.85
CA ASN A 43 2.00 -0.71 14.60
C ASN A 43 2.70 0.39 13.80
N GLN A 44 4.00 0.62 14.06
CA GLN A 44 4.81 1.55 13.25
C GLN A 44 4.88 1.09 11.79
N ALA A 45 5.22 -0.18 11.57
CA ALA A 45 5.28 -0.77 10.23
C ALA A 45 3.91 -0.72 9.52
N PHE A 46 2.83 -1.04 10.24
CA PHE A 46 1.47 -0.96 9.72
C PHE A 46 1.10 0.47 9.31
N LEU A 47 1.34 1.46 10.16
CA LEU A 47 1.01 2.87 9.85
C LEU A 47 1.90 3.43 8.74
N HIS A 48 3.19 3.08 8.72
CA HIS A 48 4.11 3.40 7.63
C HIS A 48 3.62 2.83 6.30
N ALA A 49 3.22 1.56 6.25
CA ALA A 49 2.67 0.95 5.03
C ALA A 49 1.33 1.58 4.63
N ARG A 50 0.42 1.77 5.58
CA ARG A 50 -0.95 2.25 5.35
C ARG A 50 -0.99 3.69 4.81
N PHE A 51 -0.06 4.53 5.27
CA PHE A 51 0.08 5.90 4.83
C PHE A 51 1.21 6.10 3.81
N ARG A 52 1.89 5.03 3.39
CA ARG A 52 3.03 5.06 2.47
C ARG A 52 4.15 5.99 2.97
N MET A 53 4.35 6.03 4.28
CA MET A 53 5.39 6.83 4.94
C MET A 53 6.66 5.99 5.07
N GLY A 54 7.72 6.43 4.40
CA GLY A 54 9.01 5.72 4.29
C GLY A 54 9.63 6.01 2.92
N ALA A 55 10.90 5.67 2.72
CA ALA A 55 11.44 5.62 1.37
C ALA A 55 10.53 4.70 0.56
N ASP A 56 9.93 5.20 -0.53
CA ASP A 56 9.02 4.41 -1.34
C ASP A 56 9.84 3.25 -1.90
N VAL A 57 9.73 2.08 -1.26
CA VAL A 57 10.41 0.86 -1.68
C VAL A 57 10.01 0.47 -3.10
N LEU A 58 8.90 1.04 -3.62
CA LEU A 58 8.45 0.88 -4.98
C LEU A 58 9.13 1.86 -5.95
N GLU A 59 9.67 3.00 -5.52
CA GLU A 59 10.28 4.01 -6.41
C GLU A 59 11.36 3.42 -7.33
N PRO A 60 12.34 2.61 -6.83
CA PRO A 60 13.33 1.99 -7.70
C PRO A 60 12.71 1.06 -8.76
N TYR A 61 11.62 0.38 -8.41
CA TYR A 61 10.90 -0.53 -9.31
C TYR A 61 10.01 0.24 -10.29
N LYS A 62 9.32 1.29 -9.84
CA LYS A 62 8.54 2.21 -10.69
C LYS A 62 9.45 2.90 -11.70
N ALA A 63 10.60 3.41 -11.27
CA ALA A 63 11.60 4.01 -12.16
C ALA A 63 12.12 3.02 -13.21
N THR A 64 12.32 1.75 -12.82
CA THR A 64 12.71 0.70 -13.76
C THR A 64 11.58 0.39 -14.76
N ILE A 65 10.34 0.28 -14.29
CA ILE A 65 9.17 0.05 -15.14
C ILE A 65 8.97 1.21 -16.13
N ASP A 66 9.05 2.45 -15.65
CA ASP A 66 8.89 3.65 -16.48
C ASP A 66 10.01 3.75 -17.51
N ARG A 67 11.27 3.51 -17.12
CA ARG A 67 12.41 3.48 -18.04
C ARG A 67 12.25 2.48 -19.19
N TRP A 68 11.78 1.27 -18.91
CA TRP A 68 11.67 0.22 -19.93
C TRP A 68 10.40 0.28 -20.77
N LEU A 69 9.36 0.97 -20.30
CA LEU A 69 8.12 1.20 -21.04
C LEU A 69 8.09 2.54 -21.76
N TRP A 70 8.90 3.50 -21.30
CA TRP A 70 9.11 4.81 -21.90
C TRP A 70 10.60 5.01 -22.20
N PRO A 71 11.11 4.40 -23.28
CA PRO A 71 12.45 4.73 -23.71
C PRO A 71 12.52 6.20 -24.08
N ASP A 72 13.59 6.84 -23.65
CA ASP A 72 13.98 8.15 -24.10
C ASP A 72 14.20 8.07 -25.62
N VAL A 73 13.21 8.53 -26.39
CA VAL A 73 13.23 8.52 -27.88
C VAL A 73 14.42 9.29 -28.44
N VAL A 74 15.01 10.20 -27.66
CA VAL A 74 16.22 10.94 -28.03
C VAL A 74 17.48 10.09 -27.92
N LYS A 75 17.44 8.97 -27.17
CA LYS A 75 18.60 8.11 -26.87
C LYS A 75 18.56 6.74 -27.55
N HIS A 76 17.67 6.51 -28.52
CA HIS A 76 17.54 5.23 -29.26
C HIS A 76 17.47 3.98 -28.36
N GLN A 77 16.76 4.07 -27.23
CA GLN A 77 16.65 2.94 -26.31
C GLN A 77 15.50 2.00 -26.69
N ASP A 78 15.76 0.69 -26.59
CA ASP A 78 14.76 -0.34 -26.85
C ASP A 78 13.74 -0.45 -25.71
N THR A 79 12.46 -0.44 -26.04
CA THR A 79 11.37 -0.78 -25.13
C THR A 79 11.46 -2.26 -24.77
N SER A 80 11.39 -2.61 -23.49
CA SER A 80 11.40 -4.02 -23.07
C SER A 80 10.36 -4.33 -22.01
N ILE A 81 9.23 -4.88 -22.46
CA ILE A 81 8.16 -5.38 -21.59
C ILE A 81 8.69 -6.48 -20.65
N ALA A 82 9.62 -7.31 -21.12
CA ALA A 82 10.23 -8.38 -20.32
C ALA A 82 11.01 -7.82 -19.11
N LYS A 83 11.74 -6.73 -19.28
CA LYS A 83 12.52 -6.09 -18.20
C LYS A 83 11.62 -5.32 -17.23
N ALA A 84 10.55 -4.69 -17.71
CA ALA A 84 9.54 -4.08 -16.84
C ALA A 84 8.81 -5.14 -15.98
N LYS A 85 8.42 -6.28 -16.58
CA LYS A 85 7.84 -7.41 -15.82
C LYS A 85 8.81 -8.02 -14.82
N LYS A 86 10.11 -8.05 -15.15
CA LYS A 86 11.15 -8.52 -14.23
C LYS A 86 11.22 -7.66 -12.96
N ALA A 87 11.08 -6.34 -13.06
CA ALA A 87 11.05 -5.46 -11.89
C ALA A 87 9.92 -5.81 -10.91
N ILE A 88 8.75 -6.18 -11.41
CA ILE A 88 7.62 -6.64 -10.58
C ILE A 88 7.94 -7.99 -9.91
N ALA A 89 8.57 -8.92 -10.64
CA ALA A 89 8.99 -10.21 -10.10
C ALA A 89 10.10 -10.05 -9.04
N ASP A 90 11.01 -9.10 -9.22
CA ASP A 90 12.09 -8.81 -8.27
C ASP A 90 11.54 -8.16 -6.99
N TYR A 91 10.55 -7.26 -7.10
CA TYR A 91 9.82 -6.74 -5.93
C TYR A 91 9.09 -7.85 -5.17
N LYS A 92 8.46 -8.78 -5.90
CA LYS A 92 7.79 -9.95 -5.31
C LYS A 92 8.74 -10.83 -4.52
N LYS A 93 9.97 -11.01 -4.97
CA LYS A 93 10.99 -11.80 -4.27
C LYS A 93 11.58 -11.07 -3.07
N ALA A 94 11.72 -9.75 -3.13
CA ALA A 94 12.37 -8.97 -2.08
C ALA A 94 11.44 -8.66 -0.89
N ILE A 95 10.21 -8.25 -1.17
CA ILE A 95 9.26 -7.74 -0.16
C ILE A 95 7.93 -8.48 -0.22
N GLY A 96 7.39 -8.68 -1.42
CA GLY A 96 6.21 -9.54 -1.63
C GLY A 96 4.88 -9.03 -1.05
N GLN A 97 4.81 -7.77 -0.58
CA GLN A 97 3.60 -7.21 0.01
C GLN A 97 2.50 -7.03 -1.06
N PRO A 98 1.25 -7.46 -0.78
CA PRO A 98 0.18 -7.47 -1.76
C PRO A 98 -0.21 -6.05 -2.22
N GLU A 99 -0.16 -5.06 -1.34
CA GLU A 99 -0.49 -3.66 -1.65
C GLU A 99 0.53 -3.04 -2.62
N GLY A 100 1.83 -3.30 -2.40
CA GLY A 100 2.89 -2.80 -3.28
C GLY A 100 2.91 -3.50 -4.63
N MET A 101 2.53 -4.78 -4.70
CA MET A 101 2.32 -5.47 -5.97
C MET A 101 1.16 -4.85 -6.75
N ALA A 102 0.01 -4.62 -6.10
CA ALA A 102 -1.14 -4.01 -6.74
C ALA A 102 -0.79 -2.65 -7.36
N GLU A 103 -0.02 -1.84 -6.62
CA GLU A 103 0.45 -0.55 -7.11
C GLU A 103 1.41 -0.65 -8.31
N LEU A 104 2.39 -1.57 -8.27
CA LEU A 104 3.29 -1.80 -9.40
C LEU A 104 2.55 -2.31 -10.64
N MET A 105 1.53 -3.16 -10.47
CA MET A 105 0.70 -3.64 -11.57
C MET A 105 -0.16 -2.52 -12.17
N VAL A 106 -0.78 -1.67 -11.35
CA VAL A 106 -1.53 -0.49 -11.82
C VAL A 106 -0.60 0.47 -12.55
N PHE A 107 0.62 0.69 -12.04
CA PHE A 107 1.62 1.54 -12.68
C PHE A 107 2.03 0.98 -14.06
N PHE A 108 2.32 -0.32 -14.15
CA PHE A 108 2.66 -1.01 -15.39
C PHE A 108 1.54 -0.90 -16.45
N LEU A 109 0.28 -1.13 -16.05
CA LEU A 109 -0.87 -1.02 -16.97
C LEU A 109 -1.07 0.42 -17.46
N ARG A 110 -0.97 1.39 -16.57
CA ARG A 110 -1.08 2.82 -16.92
C ARG A 110 0.05 3.23 -17.88
N ALA A 111 1.27 2.77 -17.66
CA ALA A 111 2.40 3.02 -18.55
C ALA A 111 2.22 2.38 -19.93
N GLY A 112 1.71 1.14 -19.99
CA GLY A 112 1.37 0.47 -21.25
C GLY A 112 0.26 1.19 -22.05
N GLY A 113 -0.75 1.73 -21.37
CA GLY A 113 -1.81 2.53 -22.01
C GLY A 113 -1.27 3.80 -22.69
N ARG A 114 -0.28 4.47 -22.08
CA ARG A 114 0.41 5.64 -22.67
C ARG A 114 1.18 5.28 -23.95
N LEU A 115 1.87 4.14 -23.95
CA LEU A 115 2.60 3.65 -25.13
C LEU A 115 1.65 3.44 -26.32
N TRP A 116 0.48 2.87 -26.07
CA TRP A 116 -0.50 2.58 -27.12
C TRP A 116 -1.16 3.83 -27.70
N GLN A 117 -1.45 4.84 -26.87
CA GLN A 117 -1.98 6.12 -27.35
C GLN A 117 -0.98 6.85 -28.27
N ARG A 118 0.32 6.79 -27.96
CA ARG A 118 1.37 7.45 -28.74
C ARG A 118 1.60 6.76 -30.09
N GLY A 119 1.56 5.44 -30.14
CA GLY A 119 1.61 4.68 -31.41
C GLY A 119 0.44 5.00 -32.34
N ARG A 120 -0.72 5.40 -31.80
CA ARG A 120 -1.89 5.81 -32.59
C ARG A 120 -1.87 7.28 -33.04
N ALA A 121 -1.04 8.11 -32.42
CA ALA A 121 -0.87 9.52 -32.79
C ALA A 121 0.31 9.73 -33.77
N ALA A 122 1.09 8.68 -34.05
CA ALA A 122 2.26 8.72 -34.92
C ALA A 122 2.05 7.98 -36.27
N GLY A 123 0.81 7.58 -36.59
CA GLY A 123 0.40 7.00 -37.87
C GLY A 123 -0.81 7.75 -38.40
#